data_AF-A0A1W9XE50-F1
#
_entry.id   AF-A0A1W9XE50-F1
#
_cell.length_a   1.000
_cell.length_b   1.000
_cell.length_c   1.000
_cell.angle_alpha   90.00
_cell.angle_beta   90.00
_cell.angle_gamma   90.00
#
_symmetry.space_group_name_H-M   'P 1'
#
loop_
_entity.id
_entity.type
_entity.pdbx_description
1 polymer ?
#
loop_
_entity_poly.entity_id
_entity_poly.type
_entity_poly.pdbx_seq_one_letter_code
_entity_poly.pdbx_strand_id
1 'polypeptide(L)'
;MQRKGIYLKDTKPITTFSVRDRQLVRTMIPQIGTRRISFSTEGSSLRLGGHPVAHSIRDLGISSKPFMSCYYPERSAILPSGQVIEKGVKPFEGYAGRSSGDTSHTVAYYTTF
;
A
#
# COMPACT_ATOMS: atom_id res chain seq x y z
N MET A 1 -12.58 -9.56 -18.75
CA MET A 1 -13.46 -8.50 -18.18
C MET A 1 -12.71 -7.17 -18.14
N GLN A 2 -13.14 -6.14 -18.90
CA GLN A 2 -12.53 -4.81 -18.83
C GLN A 2 -12.85 -4.15 -17.49
N ARG A 3 -11.80 -3.70 -16.76
CA ARG A 3 -11.97 -2.97 -15.50
C ARG A 3 -12.57 -1.58 -15.78
N LYS A 4 -13.74 -1.29 -15.19
CA LYS A 4 -14.51 -0.05 -15.38
C LYS A 4 -14.12 1.05 -14.37
N GLY A 5 -14.33 2.32 -14.70
CA GLY A 5 -14.15 3.43 -13.77
C GLY A 5 -13.78 4.76 -14.43
N ILE A 6 -13.81 5.83 -13.64
CA ILE A 6 -13.47 7.19 -14.06
C ILE A 6 -11.96 7.39 -13.97
N TYR A 7 -11.35 7.89 -15.03
CA TYR A 7 -9.93 8.23 -15.07
C TYR A 7 -9.71 9.66 -14.60
N LEU A 8 -8.82 9.85 -13.65
CA LEU A 8 -8.46 11.14 -13.08
C LEU A 8 -6.94 11.26 -13.02
N LYS A 9 -6.42 12.43 -13.41
CA LYS A 9 -5.02 12.76 -13.18
C LYS A 9 -4.74 12.81 -11.68
N ASP A 10 -3.63 12.24 -11.25
CA ASP A 10 -3.15 12.27 -9.87
C ASP A 10 -1.72 12.82 -9.84
N THR A 11 -1.54 13.96 -9.16
CA THR A 11 -0.25 14.63 -8.98
C THR A 11 0.10 14.77 -7.50
N LYS A 12 -0.62 14.08 -6.61
CA LYS A 12 -0.39 14.20 -5.17
C LYS A 12 0.97 13.58 -4.82
N PRO A 13 1.90 14.33 -4.18
CA PRO A 13 3.18 13.78 -3.77
C PRO A 13 3.00 12.70 -2.71
N ILE A 14 3.90 11.73 -2.69
CA ILE A 14 3.96 10.70 -1.65
C ILE A 14 5.08 11.07 -0.69
N THR A 15 4.76 11.13 0.60
CA THR A 15 5.76 11.27 1.66
C THR A 15 6.14 9.89 2.16
N THR A 16 7.42 9.56 2.09
CA THR A 16 7.98 8.35 2.68
C THR A 16 8.91 8.71 3.84
N PHE A 17 9.02 7.78 4.78
CA PHE A 17 9.94 7.86 5.91
C PHE A 17 10.82 6.64 5.86
N SER A 18 12.13 6.84 5.93
CA SER A 18 13.12 5.76 6.01
C SER A 18 14.13 6.08 7.10
N VAL A 19 14.74 5.05 7.68
CA VAL A 19 15.85 5.21 8.62
C VAL A 19 17.13 4.77 7.93
N ARG A 20 18.12 5.67 7.85
CA ARG A 20 19.45 5.39 7.32
C ARG A 20 20.49 5.95 8.27
N ASP A 21 21.48 5.15 8.67
CA ASP A 21 22.56 5.59 9.57
C ASP A 21 22.06 6.26 10.88
N ARG A 22 20.98 5.70 11.45
CA ARG A 22 20.24 6.25 12.61
C ARG A 22 19.63 7.64 12.39
N GLN A 23 19.45 8.05 11.14
CA GLN A 23 18.77 9.29 10.76
C GLN A 23 17.41 8.95 10.16
N LEU A 24 16.35 9.55 10.68
CA LEU A 24 15.03 9.50 10.08
C LEU A 24 15.01 10.49 8.93
N VAL A 25 14.82 9.96 7.72
CA VAL A 25 14.81 10.71 6.48
C VAL A 25 13.37 10.76 5.97
N ARG A 26 12.85 11.97 5.80
CA ARG A 26 11.59 12.25 5.13
C ARG A 26 11.86 12.57 3.66
N THR A 27 11.27 11.82 2.74
CA THR A 27 11.37 12.10 1.31
C THR A 27 9.99 12.43 0.74
N MET A 28 9.84 13.60 0.12
CA MET A 28 8.63 13.99 -0.59
C MET A 28 8.81 13.70 -2.07
N ILE A 29 8.18 12.63 -2.56
CA ILE A 29 8.35 12.13 -3.93
C ILE A 29 7.23 12.70 -4.81
N PRO A 30 7.54 13.62 -5.74
CA PRO A 30 6.54 14.12 -6.70
C PRO A 30 6.02 12.98 -7.56
N GLN A 31 4.73 13.02 -7.88
CA GLN A 31 4.04 11.98 -8.65
C GLN A 31 3.40 12.59 -9.89
N ILE A 32 3.43 11.83 -10.98
CA ILE A 32 2.57 12.05 -12.14
C ILE A 32 1.97 10.69 -12.48
N GLY A 33 0.65 10.60 -12.50
CA GLY A 33 -0.03 9.41 -12.95
C GLY A 33 -1.50 9.65 -13.24
N THR A 34 -2.15 8.59 -13.66
CA THR A 34 -3.59 8.57 -13.83
C THR A 34 -4.14 7.47 -12.94
N ARG A 35 -5.12 7.80 -12.11
CA ARG A 35 -5.87 6.84 -11.31
C ARG A 35 -7.22 6.58 -11.95
N ARG A 36 -7.62 5.32 -11.98
CA ARG A 36 -8.98 4.88 -12.30
C ARG A 36 -9.71 4.59 -10.99
N ILE A 37 -10.87 5.23 -10.84
CA ILE A 37 -11.74 5.08 -9.67
C ILE A 37 -12.99 4.29 -10.05
N SER A 38 -13.30 3.26 -9.27
CA SER A 38 -14.53 2.47 -9.38
C SER A 38 -15.30 2.55 -8.07
N PHE A 39 -16.57 2.95 -8.11
CA PHE A 39 -17.48 2.87 -6.97
C PHE A 39 -18.21 1.52 -6.98
N SER A 40 -18.72 1.09 -5.83
CA SER A 40 -19.53 -0.13 -5.69
C SER A 40 -18.85 -1.35 -6.33
N THR A 41 -17.66 -1.66 -5.83
CA THR A 41 -16.81 -2.72 -6.38
C THR A 41 -17.30 -4.11 -5.98
N GLU A 42 -18.32 -4.59 -6.69
CA GLU A 42 -18.87 -5.93 -6.51
C GLU A 42 -17.76 -7.00 -6.56
N GLY A 43 -17.89 -8.02 -5.70
CA GLY A 43 -16.91 -9.10 -5.59
C GLY A 43 -15.60 -8.77 -4.85
N SER A 44 -15.37 -7.50 -4.45
CA SER A 44 -14.20 -7.14 -3.65
C SER A 44 -14.49 -7.22 -2.16
N SER A 45 -13.61 -7.87 -1.38
CA SER A 45 -13.73 -7.95 0.07
C SER A 45 -12.37 -8.10 0.75
N LEU A 46 -12.25 -7.59 1.98
CA LEU A 46 -11.11 -7.84 2.85
C LEU A 46 -11.37 -9.08 3.70
N ARG A 47 -10.48 -10.07 3.60
CA ARG A 47 -10.48 -11.27 4.45
C ARG A 47 -9.21 -11.29 5.29
N LEU A 48 -9.38 -11.21 6.61
CA LEU A 48 -8.30 -11.17 7.57
C LEU A 48 -8.09 -12.55 8.18
N GLY A 49 -6.88 -13.11 8.07
CA GLY A 49 -6.52 -14.39 8.68
C GLY A 49 -6.22 -14.29 10.19
N GLY A 50 -5.54 -15.29 10.74
CA GLY A 50 -5.21 -15.38 12.18
C GLY A 50 -3.92 -14.69 12.62
N HIS A 51 -3.28 -13.87 11.78
CA HIS A 51 -2.02 -13.20 12.12
C HIS A 51 -2.24 -12.10 13.19
N PRO A 52 -1.30 -11.82 14.12
CA PRO A 52 -1.45 -10.74 15.11
C PRO A 52 -1.79 -9.37 14.50
N VAL A 53 -1.18 -9.03 13.36
CA VAL A 53 -1.50 -7.80 12.60
C VAL A 53 -2.94 -7.79 12.07
N ALA A 54 -3.55 -8.95 11.83
CA ALA A 54 -4.95 -9.01 11.45
C ALA A 54 -5.88 -8.54 12.58
N HIS A 55 -5.50 -8.72 13.85
CA HIS A 55 -6.24 -8.18 14.99
C HIS A 55 -6.18 -6.66 15.00
N SER A 56 -4.98 -6.08 14.88
CA SER A 56 -4.85 -4.62 14.84
C SER A 56 -5.61 -3.98 13.67
N ILE A 57 -5.68 -4.65 12.51
CA ILE A 57 -6.50 -4.17 11.39
C ILE A 57 -8.01 -4.27 11.70
N ARG A 58 -8.48 -5.34 12.37
CA ARG A 58 -9.89 -5.46 12.81
C ARG A 58 -10.27 -4.38 13.81
N ASP A 59 -9.37 -4.07 14.75
CA ASP A 59 -9.59 -3.09 15.81
C ASP A 59 -9.73 -1.66 15.29
N LEU A 60 -9.23 -1.39 14.07
CA LEU A 60 -9.46 -0.12 13.37
C LEU A 60 -10.92 0.05 12.88
N GLY A 61 -11.77 -0.98 12.98
CA GLY A 61 -13.17 -0.93 12.55
C GLY A 61 -13.34 -0.76 11.04
N ILE A 62 -12.34 -1.18 10.24
CA ILE A 62 -12.36 -1.04 8.78
C ILE A 62 -13.42 -1.98 8.20
N SER A 63 -14.31 -1.42 7.36
CA SER A 63 -15.30 -2.21 6.62
C SER A 63 -14.64 -3.30 5.78
N SER A 64 -15.16 -4.52 5.84
CA SER A 64 -14.73 -5.63 4.98
C SER A 64 -15.16 -5.43 3.52
N LYS A 65 -16.12 -4.55 3.25
CA LYS A 65 -16.58 -4.18 1.91
C LYS A 65 -16.00 -2.80 1.53
N PRO A 66 -15.19 -2.72 0.46
CA PRO A 66 -14.71 -1.44 -0.04
C PRO A 66 -15.84 -0.63 -0.66
N PHE A 67 -15.91 0.66 -0.32
CA PHE A 67 -16.80 1.62 -0.97
C PHE A 67 -16.31 1.98 -2.38
N MET A 68 -14.99 2.03 -2.55
CA MET A 68 -14.31 2.50 -3.76
C MET A 68 -13.02 1.71 -3.95
N SER A 69 -12.65 1.44 -5.21
CA SER A 69 -11.29 1.01 -5.56
C SER A 69 -10.58 2.04 -6.43
N CYS A 70 -9.28 2.18 -6.18
CA CYS A 70 -8.37 3.00 -6.96
C CYS A 70 -7.34 2.09 -7.63
N TYR A 71 -7.19 2.21 -8.93
CA TYR A 71 -6.17 1.49 -9.70
C TYR A 71 -5.36 2.48 -10.52
N TYR A 72 -4.04 2.36 -10.50
CA TYR A 72 -3.13 3.24 -11.24
C TYR A 72 -2.64 2.52 -12.50
N PRO A 73 -3.28 2.69 -13.67
CA PRO A 73 -2.80 2.15 -14.95
C PRO A 73 -1.42 2.69 -15.33
N GLU A 74 -1.14 3.95 -14.98
CA GLU A 74 0.15 4.58 -15.19
C GLU A 74 0.52 5.41 -13.96
N ARG A 75 1.79 5.35 -13.58
CA ARG A 75 2.35 6.14 -12.49
C ARG A 75 3.86 6.24 -12.65
N SER A 76 4.36 7.46 -12.62
CA SER A 76 5.78 7.80 -12.74
C SER A 76 6.19 8.75 -11.63
N ALA A 77 7.44 8.60 -11.17
CA ALA A 77 8.02 9.44 -10.14
C ALA A 77 9.54 9.48 -10.31
N ILE A 78 10.15 10.61 -9.96
CA ILE A 78 11.59 10.73 -9.78
C ILE A 78 11.83 10.78 -8.28
N LEU A 79 12.70 9.91 -7.77
CA LEU A 79 13.05 9.86 -6.35
C LEU A 79 14.04 11.01 -6.03
N PRO A 80 13.64 12.01 -5.23
CA PRO A 80 14.54 13.09 -4.85
C PRO A 80 15.38 12.69 -3.64
N SER A 81 16.35 13.54 -3.28
CA SER A 81 17.00 13.47 -1.98
C SER A 81 15.98 13.67 -0.86
N GLY A 82 16.17 12.94 0.23
CA GLY A 82 15.38 13.10 1.44
C GLY A 82 15.96 14.15 2.38
N GLN A 83 15.13 14.62 3.31
CA GLN A 83 15.51 15.53 4.38
C GLN A 83 15.63 14.77 5.70
N VAL A 84 16.75 14.93 6.40
CA VAL A 84 16.88 14.43 7.77
C VAL A 84 15.96 15.23 8.68
N ILE A 85 15.04 14.55 9.35
CA ILE A 85 14.08 15.18 10.27
C ILE A 85 14.33 14.79 11.73
N GLU A 86 15.07 13.69 11.98
CA GLU A 86 15.43 13.25 13.32
C GLU A 86 16.74 12.43 13.30
N LYS A 87 17.48 12.42 14.42
CA LYS A 87 18.72 11.66 14.61
C LYS A 87 18.61 10.74 15.83
N GLY A 88 19.34 9.63 15.81
CA GLY A 88 19.31 8.63 16.89
C GLY A 88 18.16 7.64 16.78
N VAL A 89 17.45 7.61 15.64
CA VAL A 89 16.27 6.75 15.46
C VAL A 89 16.69 5.30 15.22
N LYS A 90 16.10 4.38 15.98
CA LYS A 90 16.33 2.94 15.80
C LYS A 90 15.64 2.47 14.50
N PRO A 91 16.35 1.81 13.57
CA PRO A 91 15.72 1.26 12.38
C PRO A 91 14.73 0.15 12.76
N PHE A 92 13.66 0.02 11.97
CA PHE A 92 12.78 -1.13 12.08
C PHE A 92 13.49 -2.36 11.53
N GLU A 93 13.74 -3.36 12.37
CA GLU A 93 14.47 -4.59 12.00
C GLU A 93 13.62 -5.60 11.20
N GLY A 94 12.40 -5.21 10.82
CA GLY A 94 11.42 -6.11 10.22
C GLY A 94 10.65 -6.91 11.26
N TYR A 95 9.67 -7.68 10.80
CA TYR A 95 9.09 -8.75 11.60
C TYR A 95 9.94 -9.99 11.40
N ALA A 96 10.64 -10.43 12.45
CA ALA A 96 11.23 -11.76 12.47
C ALA A 96 10.08 -12.77 12.44
N GLY A 97 9.70 -13.22 11.24
CA GLY A 97 8.80 -14.34 11.09
C GLY A 97 9.39 -15.51 11.87
N ARG A 98 8.71 -15.96 12.92
CA ARG A 98 9.05 -17.23 13.55
C ARG A 98 8.78 -18.30 12.49
N SER A 99 9.87 -18.91 12.04
CA SER A 99 9.97 -19.99 11.06
C SER A 99 10.34 -19.57 9.64
N SER A 100 11.50 -20.07 9.22
CA SER A 100 11.97 -20.36 7.87
C SER A 100 11.07 -21.39 7.16
N GLY A 101 9.75 -21.20 7.21
CA GLY A 101 8.75 -22.05 6.57
C GLY A 101 8.07 -21.26 5.46
N ASP A 102 8.01 -21.84 4.27
CA ASP A 102 7.44 -21.28 3.04
C ASP A 102 6.15 -20.48 3.26
N THR A 103 6.27 -19.15 3.37
CA THR A 103 5.12 -18.27 3.24
C THR A 103 4.88 -18.02 1.75
N SER A 104 3.84 -18.63 1.18
CA SER A 104 3.45 -18.37 -0.22
C SER A 104 2.56 -17.12 -0.31
N HIS A 105 2.99 -16.14 -1.11
CA HIS A 105 2.09 -15.07 -1.55
C HIS A 105 1.38 -15.53 -2.82
N THR A 106 0.10 -15.88 -2.70
CA THR A 106 -0.70 -16.38 -3.84
C THR A 106 -1.71 -15.32 -4.28
N VAL A 107 -1.62 -14.88 -5.54
CA VAL A 107 -2.63 -14.04 -6.18
C VAL A 107 -3.54 -14.95 -6.98
N ALA A 108 -4.79 -15.12 -6.54
CA ALA A 108 -5.80 -15.85 -7.30
C ALA A 108 -6.43 -14.92 -8.35
N TYR A 109 -6.27 -15.24 -9.63
CA TYR A 109 -7.00 -14.60 -10.71
C TYR A 109 -8.26 -15.42 -11.00
N TYR A 110 -9.43 -14.84 -10.75
CA TYR A 110 -10.69 -15.43 -11.19
C TYR A 110 -10.91 -15.06 -12.65
N THR A 111 -10.75 -16.04 -13.54
CA THR A 111 -11.10 -15.92 -14.96
C THR A 111 -12.59 -16.21 -15.11
N THR A 112 -13.42 -15.20 -15.32
CA THR A 112 -14.78 -15.37 -15.81
C THR A 112 -14.72 -15.58 -17.32
N PHE A 113 -15.19 -16.74 -17.78
CA PHE A 113 -15.44 -17.07 -19.18
C PHE A 113 -16.63 -16.28 -19.73
#